data_AF-A0A3P6SXJ6-F1
#
_entry.id   AF-A0A3P6SXJ6-F1
#
_cell.length_a   1.000
_cell.length_b   1.000
_cell.length_c   1.000
_cell.angle_alpha   90.00
_cell.angle_beta   90.00
_cell.angle_gamma   90.00
#
_symmetry.space_group_name_H-M   'P 1'
#
loop_
_entity.id
_entity.type
_entity.pdbx_description
1 polymer ?
#
loop_
_entity_poly.entity_id
_entity_poly.type
_entity_poly.pdbx_seq_one_letter_code
_entity_poly.pdbx_strand_id
1 'polypeptide(L)'
;MVDSEKGSSHASSASQISVLKDMDLVNWLEKKLNDAGVWSGRMTASMLSREMVEELETCFQAIDVQTKLKIICCIPHMNPRKLSTIHNALTTLLDLASKDADDWVETIADMYRDITSTGVIIPVSSNKDSHFAKTLDDLTKCFQRHSEAGNLKLSPEGHNVAHASVNKASFGAAPELEKCFILRKKPKSFNLSNEMTKREFYLCIHLVRGYIFATSYVFISILFCTLFLDKKFFAAGGGKNPRLA
;
A
#
# COMPACT_ATOMS: atom_id res chain seq x y z
N MET A 1 -57.24 58.21 -18.76
CA MET A 1 -55.89 57.87 -19.28
C MET A 1 -55.14 57.28 -18.10
N VAL A 2 -55.10 55.97 -17.85
CA VAL A 2 -54.57 54.87 -18.67
C VAL A 2 -53.19 55.22 -19.24
N ASP A 3 -52.13 54.87 -18.51
CA ASP A 3 -51.12 53.84 -18.83
C ASP A 3 -49.89 54.06 -17.90
N SER A 4 -49.53 53.09 -17.06
CA SER A 4 -48.56 52.02 -17.32
C SER A 4 -47.11 52.49 -17.25
N GLU A 5 -46.41 52.10 -16.19
CA GLU A 5 -45.09 51.46 -16.31
C GLU A 5 -44.85 50.53 -15.13
N LYS A 6 -45.00 49.24 -15.43
CA LYS A 6 -44.78 48.08 -14.57
C LYS A 6 -43.58 47.37 -15.16
N GLY A 7 -42.48 47.24 -14.43
CA GLY A 7 -41.38 46.39 -14.88
C GLY A 7 -40.06 46.60 -14.15
N SER A 8 -39.86 45.92 -13.02
CA SER A 8 -38.56 45.33 -12.63
C SER A 8 -38.72 44.54 -11.32
N SER A 9 -39.09 43.26 -11.41
CA SER A 9 -39.12 42.39 -10.22
C SER A 9 -39.01 40.89 -10.54
N HIS A 10 -38.40 40.52 -11.68
CA HIS A 10 -38.25 39.09 -12.06
C HIS A 10 -36.81 38.56 -12.01
N ALA A 11 -35.79 39.39 -11.78
CA ALA A 11 -34.40 38.93 -11.68
C ALA A 11 -33.97 38.48 -10.26
N SER A 12 -34.74 38.79 -9.21
CA SER A 12 -34.38 38.48 -7.81
C SER A 12 -34.79 37.08 -7.34
N SER A 13 -35.75 36.43 -8.00
CA SER A 13 -36.28 35.14 -7.51
C SER A 13 -35.35 33.97 -7.80
N ALA A 14 -34.73 33.93 -8.98
CA ALA A 14 -33.83 32.83 -9.37
C ALA A 14 -32.54 32.80 -8.54
N SER A 15 -31.98 33.97 -8.26
CA SER A 15 -30.80 34.16 -7.40
C SER A 15 -31.08 33.88 -5.93
N GLN A 16 -32.30 34.17 -5.45
CA GLN A 16 -32.70 33.74 -4.10
C GLN A 16 -32.88 32.23 -4.00
N ILE A 17 -33.41 31.57 -5.04
CA ILE A 17 -33.58 30.11 -5.04
C ILE A 17 -32.22 29.40 -5.05
N SER A 18 -31.21 29.89 -5.77
CA SER A 18 -29.86 29.29 -5.76
C SER A 18 -29.20 29.45 -4.38
N VAL A 19 -29.26 30.64 -3.77
CA VAL A 19 -28.69 30.88 -2.44
C VAL A 19 -29.33 30.01 -1.36
N LEU A 20 -30.65 29.77 -1.44
CA LEU A 20 -31.33 28.86 -0.52
C LEU A 20 -30.86 27.41 -0.68
N LYS A 21 -30.64 26.96 -1.93
CA LYS A 21 -30.09 25.62 -2.22
C LYS A 21 -28.66 25.47 -1.70
N ASP A 22 -27.81 26.48 -1.90
CA ASP A 22 -26.44 26.50 -1.38
C ASP A 22 -26.44 26.36 0.14
N MET A 23 -27.29 27.13 0.83
CA MET A 23 -27.37 27.10 2.29
C MET A 23 -27.92 25.76 2.82
N ASP A 24 -28.89 25.16 2.14
CA ASP A 24 -29.39 23.82 2.47
C ASP A 24 -28.31 22.75 2.29
N LEU A 25 -27.50 22.84 1.22
CA LEU A 25 -26.38 21.93 0.97
C LEU A 25 -25.29 22.07 2.04
N VAL A 26 -24.89 23.31 2.37
CA VAL A 26 -23.91 23.59 3.44
C VAL A 26 -24.38 22.96 4.76
N ASN A 27 -25.60 23.28 5.20
CA ASN A 27 -26.17 22.73 6.43
C ASN A 27 -26.22 21.19 6.43
N TRP A 28 -26.55 20.60 5.28
CA TRP A 28 -26.59 19.14 5.14
C TRP A 28 -25.20 18.52 5.25
N LEU A 29 -24.20 19.10 4.58
CA LEU A 29 -22.82 18.64 4.59
C LEU A 29 -22.24 18.71 6.01
N GLU A 30 -22.38 19.85 6.67
CA GLU A 30 -21.87 20.03 8.03
C GLU A 30 -22.52 19.04 8.99
N LYS A 31 -23.85 18.85 8.91
CA LYS A 31 -24.55 17.88 9.76
C LYS A 31 -24.09 16.44 9.48
N LYS A 32 -24.04 16.03 8.21
CA LYS A 32 -23.73 14.64 7.83
C LYS A 32 -22.28 14.28 8.02
N LEU A 33 -21.37 15.20 7.72
CA LEU A 33 -19.94 14.96 7.82
C LEU A 33 -19.44 15.17 9.25
N ASN A 34 -20.13 15.92 10.11
CA ASN A 34 -19.80 15.98 11.53
C ASN A 34 -20.18 14.72 12.31
N ASP A 35 -21.25 14.03 11.91
CA ASP A 35 -21.56 12.71 12.44
C ASP A 35 -20.54 11.64 12.00
N ALA A 36 -19.88 11.85 10.85
CA ALA A 36 -18.78 10.99 10.41
C ALA A 36 -17.50 11.29 11.23
N GLY A 37 -16.83 10.24 11.71
CA GLY A 37 -15.57 10.39 12.43
C GLY A 37 -14.52 11.13 11.59
N VAL A 38 -13.63 11.87 12.25
CA VAL A 38 -12.64 12.79 11.63
C VAL A 38 -11.82 12.17 10.49
N TRP A 39 -11.62 10.85 10.50
CA TRP A 39 -10.81 10.11 9.52
C TRP A 39 -11.62 9.16 8.64
N SER A 40 -12.92 9.42 8.46
CA SER A 40 -13.84 8.52 7.73
C SER A 40 -13.79 8.71 6.21
N GLY A 41 -12.59 8.81 5.63
CA GLY A 41 -12.39 9.19 4.23
C GLY A 41 -13.17 8.33 3.21
N ARG A 42 -13.32 7.03 3.43
CA ARG A 42 -14.11 6.15 2.53
C ARG A 42 -15.62 6.39 2.62
N MET A 43 -16.13 6.71 3.82
CA MET A 43 -17.55 6.98 4.03
C MET A 43 -17.92 8.34 3.44
N THR A 44 -17.11 9.36 3.69
CA THR A 44 -17.28 10.68 3.08
C THR A 44 -17.21 10.59 1.55
N ALA A 45 -16.26 9.82 1.02
CA ALA A 45 -16.12 9.60 -0.41
C ALA A 45 -17.34 8.91 -1.05
N SER A 46 -18.10 8.08 -0.31
CA SER A 46 -19.32 7.47 -0.85
C SER A 46 -20.54 8.39 -0.77
N MET A 47 -20.58 9.28 0.23
CA MET A 47 -21.67 10.23 0.44
C MET A 47 -21.69 11.39 -0.56
N LEU A 48 -20.53 11.88 -0.98
CA LEU A 48 -20.46 13.00 -1.93
C LEU A 48 -20.89 12.56 -3.33
N SER A 49 -22.03 13.01 -3.83
CA SER A 49 -22.43 12.74 -5.23
C SER A 49 -21.67 13.63 -6.21
N ARG A 50 -21.84 13.40 -7.52
CA ARG A 50 -21.25 14.30 -8.54
C ARG A 50 -21.83 15.70 -8.39
N GLU A 51 -23.16 15.77 -8.30
CA GLU A 51 -23.92 17.01 -8.23
C GLU A 51 -23.52 17.81 -7.00
N MET A 52 -23.32 17.15 -5.85
CA MET A 52 -22.81 17.81 -4.64
C MET A 52 -21.45 18.45 -4.87
N VAL A 53 -20.53 17.77 -5.56
CA VAL A 53 -19.18 18.31 -5.82
C VAL A 53 -19.20 19.46 -6.82
N GLU A 54 -20.13 19.45 -7.78
CA GLU A 54 -20.33 20.57 -8.72
C GLU A 54 -20.91 21.80 -7.99
N GLU A 55 -21.90 21.62 -7.11
CA GLU A 55 -22.49 22.71 -6.32
C GLU A 55 -21.50 23.28 -5.27
N LEU A 56 -20.48 22.53 -4.86
CA LEU A 56 -19.44 23.06 -3.97
C LEU A 56 -18.69 24.25 -4.58
N GLU A 57 -18.65 24.39 -5.92
CA GLU A 57 -18.00 25.53 -6.57
C GLU A 57 -18.56 26.89 -6.08
N THR A 58 -19.87 26.96 -5.80
CA THR A 58 -20.54 28.20 -5.38
C THR A 58 -20.57 28.38 -3.86
N CYS A 59 -20.62 27.29 -3.10
CA CYS A 59 -20.88 27.34 -1.66
C CYS A 59 -19.69 26.93 -0.78
N PHE A 60 -18.56 26.46 -1.33
CA PHE A 60 -17.44 25.92 -0.54
C PHE A 60 -16.93 26.90 0.51
N GLN A 61 -16.85 28.20 0.19
CA GLN A 61 -16.34 29.22 1.11
C GLN A 61 -17.23 29.43 2.36
N ALA A 62 -18.51 29.09 2.27
CA ALA A 62 -19.46 29.21 3.37
C ALA A 62 -19.41 28.03 4.37
N ILE A 63 -18.72 26.95 4.01
CA ILE A 63 -18.61 25.73 4.83
C ILE A 63 -17.58 25.93 5.94
N ASP A 64 -17.83 25.34 7.12
CA ASP A 64 -16.85 25.32 8.20
C ASP A 64 -15.55 24.57 7.84
N VAL A 65 -14.43 24.97 8.46
CA VAL A 65 -13.10 24.43 8.18
C VAL A 65 -13.01 22.90 8.37
N GLN A 66 -13.65 22.34 9.40
CA GLN A 66 -13.59 20.89 9.64
C GLN A 66 -14.28 20.10 8.52
N THR A 67 -15.43 20.60 8.06
CA THR A 67 -16.16 19.98 6.94
C THR A 67 -15.40 20.14 5.63
N LYS A 68 -14.79 21.30 5.35
CA LYS A 68 -13.89 21.51 4.19
C LYS A 68 -12.76 20.48 4.16
N LEU A 69 -12.06 20.30 5.28
CA LEU A 69 -10.97 19.33 5.40
C LEU A 69 -11.44 17.90 5.16
N LYS A 70 -12.62 17.51 5.70
CA LYS A 70 -13.19 16.18 5.45
C LYS A 70 -13.50 15.95 3.97
N ILE A 71 -14.02 16.96 3.28
CA ILE A 71 -14.31 16.90 1.84
C ILE A 71 -13.02 16.70 1.04
N ILE A 72 -11.98 17.51 1.29
CA ILE A 72 -10.71 17.40 0.54
C ILE A 72 -9.99 16.09 0.86
N CYS A 73 -9.89 15.72 2.14
CA CYS A 73 -9.22 14.50 2.59
C CYS A 73 -9.88 13.21 2.09
N CYS A 74 -11.14 13.26 1.64
CA CYS A 74 -11.80 12.08 1.09
C CYS A 74 -11.43 11.79 -0.37
N ILE A 75 -10.86 12.75 -1.11
CA ILE A 75 -10.55 12.62 -2.55
C ILE A 75 -9.66 11.39 -2.84
N PRO A 76 -8.54 11.13 -2.12
CA PRO A 76 -7.73 9.94 -2.33
C PRO A 76 -8.46 8.61 -2.07
N HIS A 77 -9.57 8.65 -1.33
CA HIS A 77 -10.37 7.47 -0.98
C HIS A 77 -11.48 7.18 -2.00
N MET A 78 -11.69 8.06 -2.98
CA MET A 78 -12.66 7.82 -4.06
C MET A 78 -12.17 6.70 -5.00
N ASN A 79 -13.10 5.92 -5.55
CA ASN A 79 -12.78 4.94 -6.57
C ASN A 79 -12.23 5.65 -7.83
N PRO A 80 -11.18 5.12 -8.50
CA PRO A 80 -10.63 5.71 -9.73
C PRO A 80 -11.65 6.06 -10.81
N ARG A 81 -12.70 5.23 -10.98
CA ARG A 81 -13.80 5.51 -11.93
C ARG A 81 -14.54 6.80 -11.57
N LYS A 82 -14.81 6.99 -10.28
CA LYS A 82 -15.47 8.19 -9.78
C LYS A 82 -14.57 9.40 -9.96
N LEU A 83 -13.30 9.32 -9.55
CA LEU A 83 -12.31 10.40 -9.74
C LEU A 83 -12.25 10.89 -11.19
N SER A 84 -12.17 9.97 -12.16
CA SER A 84 -12.17 10.31 -13.58
C SER A 84 -13.47 11.00 -14.02
N THR A 85 -14.59 10.58 -13.46
CA THR A 85 -15.92 11.07 -13.83
C THR A 85 -16.17 12.51 -13.36
N ILE A 86 -15.64 12.88 -12.20
CA ILE A 86 -15.83 14.20 -11.58
C ILE A 86 -14.54 15.03 -11.57
N HIS A 87 -13.58 14.68 -12.43
CA HIS A 87 -12.23 15.25 -12.48
C HIS A 87 -12.25 16.78 -12.51
N ASN A 88 -13.06 17.37 -13.40
CA ASN A 88 -13.07 18.82 -13.60
C ASN A 88 -13.61 19.54 -12.37
N ALA A 89 -14.71 19.06 -11.79
CA ALA A 89 -15.30 19.63 -10.58
C ALA A 89 -14.33 19.55 -9.38
N LEU A 90 -13.62 18.41 -9.22
CA LEU A 90 -12.60 18.26 -8.20
C LEU A 90 -11.39 19.18 -8.41
N THR A 91 -10.99 19.40 -9.66
CA THR A 91 -9.88 20.30 -9.99
C THR A 91 -10.24 21.74 -9.65
N THR A 92 -11.46 22.19 -9.99
CA THR A 92 -11.97 23.51 -9.60
C THR A 92 -12.08 23.64 -8.08
N LEU A 93 -12.59 22.62 -7.40
CA LEU A 93 -12.67 22.58 -5.94
C LEU A 93 -11.30 22.71 -5.27
N LEU A 94 -10.29 21.98 -5.77
CA LEU A 94 -8.92 22.06 -5.26
C LEU A 94 -8.28 23.42 -5.53
N ASP A 95 -8.52 24.04 -6.69
CA ASP A 95 -8.05 25.40 -6.98
C ASP A 95 -8.69 26.44 -6.04
N LEU A 96 -9.99 26.31 -5.75
CA LEU A 96 -10.69 27.14 -4.76
C LEU A 96 -10.12 26.94 -3.34
N ALA A 97 -9.92 25.68 -2.93
CA ALA A 97 -9.40 25.35 -1.61
C ALA A 97 -7.92 25.76 -1.42
N SER A 98 -7.12 25.78 -2.49
CA SER A 98 -5.74 26.29 -2.44
C SER A 98 -5.62 27.79 -2.14
N LYS A 99 -6.73 28.52 -2.20
CA LYS A 99 -6.84 29.96 -1.90
C LYS A 99 -7.64 30.22 -0.62
N ASP A 100 -7.92 29.18 0.15
CA ASP A 100 -8.66 29.30 1.41
C ASP A 100 -7.84 30.08 2.45
N ALA A 101 -8.53 30.72 3.39
CA ALA A 101 -7.90 31.50 4.45
C ALA A 101 -7.33 30.59 5.56
N ASP A 102 -7.77 29.34 5.65
CA ASP A 102 -7.23 28.36 6.58
C ASP A 102 -6.02 27.62 5.98
N ASP A 103 -4.88 27.68 6.68
CA ASP A 103 -3.61 27.10 6.24
C ASP A 103 -3.69 25.59 5.99
N TRP A 104 -4.51 24.84 6.74
CA TRP A 104 -4.63 23.39 6.52
C TRP A 104 -5.41 23.07 5.26
N VAL A 105 -6.47 23.83 4.99
CA VAL A 105 -7.26 23.68 3.76
C VAL A 105 -6.38 23.99 2.55
N GLU A 106 -5.66 25.12 2.58
CA GLU A 106 -4.71 25.53 1.52
C GLU A 106 -3.64 24.47 1.28
N THR A 107 -2.94 24.04 2.33
CA THR A 107 -1.81 23.12 2.23
C THR A 107 -2.24 21.75 1.70
N ILE A 108 -3.35 21.19 2.18
CA ILE A 108 -3.83 19.87 1.70
C ILE A 108 -4.31 19.97 0.26
N ALA A 109 -5.01 21.05 -0.11
CA ALA A 109 -5.44 21.27 -1.49
C ALA A 109 -4.26 21.38 -2.45
N ASP A 110 -3.22 22.13 -2.08
CA ASP A 110 -2.00 22.26 -2.89
C ASP A 110 -1.27 20.92 -3.06
N MET A 111 -1.17 20.10 -2.01
CA MET A 111 -0.62 18.74 -2.10
C MET A 111 -1.45 17.81 -3.01
N TYR A 112 -2.75 18.05 -3.12
CA TYR A 112 -3.68 17.21 -3.89
C TYR A 112 -3.95 17.72 -5.30
N ARG A 113 -3.40 18.87 -5.71
CA ARG A 113 -3.68 19.51 -7.01
C ARG A 113 -3.58 18.55 -8.22
N ASP A 114 -2.65 17.60 -8.16
CA ASP A 114 -2.33 16.67 -9.25
C ASP A 114 -2.93 15.27 -9.05
N ILE A 115 -3.66 15.01 -7.94
CA ILE A 115 -4.12 13.66 -7.58
C ILE A 115 -5.14 13.11 -8.57
N THR A 116 -5.97 13.99 -9.15
CA THR A 116 -7.03 13.63 -10.10
C THR A 116 -6.44 13.19 -11.45
N SER A 117 -5.25 13.69 -11.80
CA SER A 117 -4.54 13.38 -13.05
C SER A 117 -3.51 12.25 -12.88
N THR A 118 -2.73 12.27 -11.80
CA THR A 118 -1.59 11.35 -11.59
C THR A 118 -1.95 10.13 -10.76
N GLY A 119 -3.02 10.21 -9.95
CA GLY A 119 -3.39 9.17 -8.98
C GLY A 119 -2.43 9.06 -7.79
N VAL A 120 -1.44 9.95 -7.68
CA VAL A 120 -0.47 9.98 -6.58
C VAL A 120 -0.47 11.35 -5.91
N ILE A 121 -0.17 11.37 -4.61
CA ILE A 121 0.01 12.61 -3.86
C ILE A 121 1.48 13.01 -3.99
N ILE A 122 1.72 14.23 -4.44
CA ILE A 122 3.06 14.80 -4.55
C ILE A 122 3.14 15.91 -3.49
N PRO A 123 3.74 15.65 -2.31
CA PRO A 123 3.75 16.58 -1.18
C PRO A 123 4.79 17.69 -1.38
N VAL A 124 4.63 18.45 -2.46
CA VAL A 124 5.48 19.59 -2.81
C VAL A 124 4.62 20.83 -2.76
N SER A 125 5.01 21.80 -1.95
CA SER A 125 4.31 23.08 -1.90
C SER A 125 4.62 23.94 -3.12
N SER A 126 3.58 24.46 -3.75
CA SER A 126 3.68 25.48 -4.80
C SER A 126 4.05 26.84 -4.20
N ASN A 127 3.58 27.13 -2.98
CA ASN A 127 3.83 28.38 -2.27
C ASN A 127 5.03 28.24 -1.31
N LYS A 128 6.17 28.83 -1.69
CA LYS A 128 7.40 28.81 -0.87
C LYS A 128 7.27 29.55 0.46
N ASP A 129 6.32 30.47 0.57
CA ASP A 129 6.10 31.25 1.77
C ASP A 129 5.12 30.57 2.75
N SER A 130 4.51 29.44 2.36
CA SER A 130 3.59 28.67 3.20
C SER A 130 4.26 28.14 4.47
N HIS A 131 3.47 27.98 5.53
CA HIS A 131 3.94 27.38 6.77
C HIS A 131 4.44 25.93 6.56
N PHE A 132 3.81 25.19 5.66
CA PHE A 132 4.23 23.84 5.29
C PHE A 132 5.60 23.83 4.62
N ALA A 133 5.85 24.71 3.62
CA ALA A 133 7.14 24.79 2.93
C ALA A 133 8.29 25.15 3.88
N LYS A 134 8.06 26.12 4.78
CA LYS A 134 9.04 26.51 5.81
C LYS A 134 9.35 25.37 6.77
N THR A 135 8.31 24.66 7.23
CA THR A 135 8.47 23.50 8.12
C THR A 135 9.24 22.37 7.43
N LEU A 136 8.98 22.13 6.14
CA LEU A 136 9.68 21.13 5.35
C LEU A 136 11.16 21.48 5.16
N ASP A 137 11.48 22.76 4.92
CA ASP A 137 12.86 23.25 4.83
C ASP A 137 13.60 23.12 6.16
N ASP A 138 12.95 23.49 7.27
CA ASP A 138 13.52 23.34 8.62
C ASP A 138 13.76 21.86 8.97
N LEU A 139 12.83 20.97 8.60
CA LEU A 139 12.99 19.54 8.77
C LEU A 139 14.14 19.00 7.91
N THR A 140 14.27 19.47 6.67
CA THR A 140 15.36 19.09 5.76
C THR A 140 16.72 19.51 6.32
N LYS A 141 16.84 20.74 6.82
CA LYS A 141 18.06 21.22 7.49
C LYS A 141 18.35 20.44 8.77
N CYS A 142 17.33 20.11 9.55
CA CYS A 142 17.48 19.28 10.74
C CYS A 142 18.02 17.89 10.38
N PHE A 143 17.41 17.26 9.38
CA PHE A 143 17.82 15.94 8.90
C PHE A 143 19.27 15.97 8.37
N GLN A 144 19.64 16.98 7.58
CA GLN A 144 21.00 17.13 7.07
C GLN A 144 22.03 17.24 8.21
N ARG A 145 21.76 18.05 9.23
CA ARG A 145 22.63 18.16 10.42
C ARG A 145 22.79 16.82 11.15
N HIS A 146 21.70 16.06 11.32
CA HIS A 146 21.77 14.74 11.95
C HIS A 146 22.46 13.69 11.07
N SER A 147 22.34 13.81 9.75
CA SER A 147 23.03 12.97 8.77
C SER A 147 24.54 13.17 8.85
N GLU A 148 25.00 14.42 8.80
CA GLU A 148 26.43 14.78 8.93
C GLU A 148 27.02 14.38 10.28
N ALA A 149 26.23 14.45 11.36
CA ALA A 149 26.64 14.01 12.68
C ALA A 149 26.62 12.47 12.87
N GLY A 150 26.16 11.69 11.87
CA GLY A 150 26.04 10.23 11.98
C GLY A 150 24.99 9.74 12.99
N ASN A 151 24.03 10.60 13.35
CA ASN A 151 22.99 10.30 14.34
C ASN A 151 21.81 9.48 13.77
N LEU A 152 21.74 9.35 12.44
CA LEU A 152 20.68 8.61 11.76
C LEU A 152 20.99 7.12 11.77
N LYS A 153 20.43 6.39 12.75
CA LYS A 153 20.59 4.94 12.91
C LYS A 153 19.34 4.14 12.47
N LEU A 154 18.40 4.78 11.78
CA LEU A 154 17.16 4.13 11.38
C LEU A 154 17.42 3.20 10.19
N SER A 155 17.12 1.91 10.40
CA SER A 155 17.04 0.96 9.30
C SER A 155 15.78 1.27 8.46
N PRO A 156 15.90 1.35 7.13
CA PRO A 156 14.77 1.54 6.24
C PRO A 156 13.70 0.45 6.39
N GLU A 157 12.48 0.78 5.97
CA GLU A 157 11.39 -0.20 5.90
C GLU A 157 11.76 -1.38 5.01
N GLY A 158 11.46 -2.60 5.46
CA GLY A 158 11.78 -3.83 4.72
C GLY A 158 13.24 -4.31 4.85
N HIS A 159 14.13 -3.59 5.53
CA HIS A 159 15.52 -4.01 5.76
C HIS A 159 15.61 -5.41 6.40
N ASN A 160 14.67 -5.78 7.27
CA ASN A 160 14.66 -7.10 7.93
C ASN A 160 14.12 -8.24 7.06
N VAL A 161 13.55 -7.91 5.89
CA VAL A 161 12.93 -8.88 4.97
C VAL A 161 13.82 -9.10 3.75
N ALA A 162 14.50 -8.05 3.29
CA ALA A 162 15.38 -8.11 2.14
C ALA A 162 16.76 -8.70 2.46
N HIS A 163 17.35 -9.35 1.45
CA HIS A 163 18.68 -9.93 1.55
C HIS A 163 19.75 -8.84 1.78
N ALA A 164 20.82 -9.17 2.52
CA ALA A 164 21.87 -8.21 2.89
C ALA A 164 22.50 -7.49 1.69
N SER A 165 22.59 -8.13 0.52
CA SER A 165 23.10 -7.50 -0.70
C SER A 165 22.16 -6.42 -1.26
N VAL A 166 20.83 -6.63 -1.16
CA VAL A 166 19.83 -5.65 -1.60
C VAL A 166 19.84 -4.45 -0.67
N ASN A 167 19.89 -4.70 0.64
CA ASN A 167 20.03 -3.63 1.62
C ASN A 167 21.29 -2.81 1.39
N LYS A 168 22.41 -3.48 1.11
CA LYS A 168 23.69 -2.81 0.82
C LYS A 168 23.62 -1.92 -0.42
N ALA A 169 22.94 -2.38 -1.47
CA ALA A 169 22.78 -1.61 -2.70
C ALA A 169 21.85 -0.40 -2.51
N SER A 170 20.74 -0.56 -1.79
CA SER A 170 19.73 0.50 -1.61
C SER A 170 20.10 1.53 -0.55
N PHE A 171 20.81 1.11 0.51
CA PHE A 171 20.98 1.90 1.72
C PHE A 171 22.43 2.02 2.19
N GLY A 172 23.37 1.48 1.41
CA GLY A 172 24.79 1.48 1.76
C GLY A 172 25.17 0.42 2.79
N ALA A 173 26.40 0.51 3.30
CA ALA A 173 26.90 -0.48 4.25
C ALA A 173 26.12 -0.42 5.57
N ALA A 174 25.81 -1.59 6.14
CA ALA A 174 25.19 -1.66 7.46
C ALA A 174 26.08 -0.97 8.51
N PRO A 175 25.50 -0.23 9.46
CA PRO A 175 26.26 0.45 10.50
C PRO A 175 27.05 -0.56 11.33
N GLU A 176 28.27 -0.19 11.70
CA GLU A 176 29.12 -1.05 12.53
C GLU A 176 28.49 -1.20 13.92
N LEU A 177 28.34 -2.46 14.36
CA LEU A 177 27.77 -2.77 15.66
C LEU A 177 28.72 -2.34 16.76
N GLU A 178 28.24 -1.46 17.64
CA GLU A 178 28.99 -1.02 18.81
C GLU A 178 29.23 -2.20 19.76
N LYS A 179 30.50 -2.57 19.95
CA LYS A 179 30.89 -3.68 20.82
C LYS A 179 30.91 -3.21 22.27
N CYS A 180 29.77 -3.30 22.95
CA CYS A 180 29.66 -2.88 24.36
C CYS A 180 30.50 -3.74 25.31
N PHE A 181 30.78 -5.00 24.96
CA PHE A 181 31.61 -5.90 25.77
C PHE A 181 32.23 -7.01 24.91
N ILE A 182 33.31 -7.60 25.43
CA ILE A 182 34.00 -8.73 24.80
C ILE A 182 33.55 -10.01 25.49
N LEU A 183 32.88 -10.90 24.74
CA LEU A 183 32.42 -12.17 25.24
C LEU A 183 33.60 -13.18 25.34
N ARG A 184 33.98 -13.59 26.56
CA ARG A 184 35.09 -14.52 26.80
C ARG A 184 34.75 -16.00 26.52
N LYS A 185 33.47 -16.37 26.60
CA LYS A 185 32.99 -17.74 26.36
C LYS A 185 31.75 -17.71 25.47
N LYS A 186 31.67 -18.60 24.48
CA LYS A 186 30.49 -18.69 23.61
C LYS A 186 29.21 -18.92 24.43
N PRO A 187 28.07 -18.35 24.02
CA PRO A 187 26.82 -18.48 24.77
C PRO A 187 26.28 -19.91 24.67
N LYS A 188 25.42 -20.30 25.62
CA LYS A 188 24.79 -21.64 25.63
C LYS A 188 24.02 -21.94 24.33
N SER A 189 23.47 -20.91 23.66
CA SER A 189 22.79 -21.03 22.37
C SER A 189 23.70 -21.54 21.25
N PHE A 190 25.00 -21.26 21.31
CA PHE A 190 25.97 -21.79 20.35
C PHE A 190 26.07 -23.32 20.43
N ASN A 191 26.14 -23.86 21.66
CA ASN A 191 26.16 -25.30 21.87
C ASN A 191 24.84 -25.94 21.44
N LEU A 192 23.71 -25.31 21.76
CA LEU A 192 22.38 -25.77 21.36
C LEU A 192 22.24 -25.83 19.83
N SER A 193 22.63 -24.77 19.12
CA SER A 193 22.59 -24.74 17.65
C SER A 193 23.42 -25.88 17.04
N ASN A 194 24.62 -26.12 17.55
CA ASN A 194 25.48 -27.19 17.05
C ASN A 194 24.90 -28.60 17.31
N GLU A 195 24.28 -28.81 18.48
CA GLU A 195 23.57 -30.06 18.78
C GLU A 195 22.38 -30.29 17.85
N MET A 196 21.62 -29.24 17.52
CA MET A 196 20.52 -29.33 16.55
C MET A 196 21.03 -29.68 15.14
N THR A 197 22.08 -29.00 14.65
CA THR A 197 22.67 -29.29 13.34
C THR A 197 23.22 -30.72 13.25
N LYS A 198 23.87 -31.22 14.31
CA LYS A 198 24.32 -32.62 14.37
C LYS A 198 23.15 -33.58 14.26
N ARG A 199 22.07 -33.35 15.01
CA ARG A 199 20.87 -34.21 14.97
C ARG A 199 20.24 -34.23 13.58
N GLU A 200 20.12 -33.08 12.92
CA GLU A 200 19.63 -33.02 11.54
C GLU A 200 20.53 -33.79 10.57
N PHE A 201 21.85 -33.68 10.72
CA PHE A 201 22.80 -34.45 9.92
C PHE A 201 22.68 -35.97 10.14
N TYR A 202 22.54 -36.42 11.39
CA TYR A 202 22.31 -37.84 11.71
C TYR A 202 20.98 -38.36 11.13
N LEU A 203 19.90 -37.58 11.24
CA LEU A 203 18.61 -37.89 10.63
C LEU A 203 18.73 -38.00 9.10
N CYS A 204 19.46 -37.09 8.46
CA CYS A 204 19.70 -37.12 7.02
C CYS A 204 20.49 -38.38 6.60
N ILE A 205 21.56 -38.74 7.31
CA ILE A 205 22.32 -39.98 7.05
C ILE A 205 21.45 -41.22 7.22
N HIS A 206 20.63 -41.29 8.27
CA HIS A 206 19.74 -42.42 8.51
C HIS A 206 18.66 -42.55 7.42
N LEU A 207 18.08 -41.43 6.99
CA LEU A 207 17.12 -41.41 5.87
C LEU A 207 17.78 -41.85 4.56
N VAL A 208 18.98 -41.35 4.24
CA VAL A 208 19.70 -41.72 3.01
C VAL A 208 20.13 -43.20 3.06
N ARG A 209 20.64 -43.70 4.18
CA ARG A 209 20.95 -45.13 4.35
C ARG A 209 19.71 -46.00 4.22
N GLY A 210 18.59 -45.61 4.82
CA GLY A 210 17.31 -46.31 4.69
C GLY A 210 16.80 -46.33 3.24
N TYR A 211 16.93 -45.20 2.52
CA TYR A 211 16.55 -45.09 1.12
C TYR A 211 17.43 -45.94 0.20
N ILE A 212 18.76 -45.94 0.40
CA ILE A 212 19.69 -46.80 -0.35
C ILE A 212 19.41 -48.29 -0.06
N PHE A 213 19.13 -48.66 1.20
CA PHE A 213 18.77 -50.03 1.54
C PHE A 213 17.45 -50.44 0.88
N ALA A 214 16.41 -49.60 0.95
CA ALA A 214 15.11 -49.88 0.35
C ALA A 214 15.20 -50.02 -1.18
N THR A 215 15.91 -49.11 -1.86
CA THR A 215 16.12 -49.18 -3.31
C THR A 215 16.96 -50.39 -3.72
N SER A 216 17.98 -50.75 -2.94
CA SER A 216 18.76 -51.97 -3.16
C SER A 216 17.91 -53.23 -3.00
N TYR A 217 17.01 -53.29 -2.01
CA TYR A 217 16.07 -54.39 -1.81
C TYR A 217 15.04 -54.51 -2.94
N VAL A 218 14.55 -53.39 -3.46
CA VAL A 218 13.67 -53.36 -4.63
C VAL A 218 14.41 -53.82 -5.87
N PHE A 219 15.65 -53.37 -6.09
CA PHE A 219 16.46 -53.78 -7.23
C PHE A 219 16.83 -55.26 -7.19
N ILE A 220 17.16 -55.79 -6.01
CA ILE A 220 17.42 -57.22 -5.78
C ILE A 220 16.13 -58.03 -5.97
N SER A 221 14.98 -57.58 -5.46
CA SER A 221 13.69 -58.24 -5.69
C SER A 221 13.29 -58.26 -7.16
N ILE A 222 13.51 -57.17 -7.89
CA ILE A 222 13.25 -57.10 -9.34
C ILE A 222 14.18 -58.04 -10.09
N LEU A 223 15.49 -58.02 -9.80
CA LEU A 223 16.46 -58.92 -10.43
C LEU A 223 16.16 -60.39 -10.14
N PHE A 224 15.74 -60.72 -8.91
CA PHE A 224 15.32 -62.06 -8.54
C PHE A 224 14.04 -62.49 -9.27
N CYS A 225 13.05 -61.60 -9.40
CA CYS A 225 11.86 -61.84 -10.22
C CYS A 225 12.21 -62.08 -11.69
N THR A 226 13.08 -61.26 -12.29
CA THR A 226 13.48 -61.39 -13.69
C THR A 226 14.24 -62.69 -13.94
N LEU A 227 15.21 -63.05 -13.08
CA LEU A 227 15.96 -64.30 -13.19
C LEU A 227 15.11 -65.55 -12.93
N PHE A 228 14.10 -65.45 -12.08
CA PHE A 228 13.18 -66.56 -11.80
C PHE A 228 12.13 -66.75 -12.92
N LEU A 229 11.69 -65.66 -13.56
CA LEU A 229 10.84 -65.71 -14.76
C LEU A 229 11.57 -66.30 -15.97
N ASP A 230 12.86 -65.97 -16.15
CA ASP A 230 13.68 -66.49 -17.26
C ASP A 230 13.93 -68.00 -17.14
N LYS A 231 14.16 -68.51 -15.92
CA LYS A 231 14.26 -69.97 -15.67
C LYS A 231 12.96 -70.73 -15.92
N LYS A 232 11.79 -70.12 -15.70
CA LYS A 232 10.50 -70.75 -16.04
C LYS A 232 10.22 -70.73 -17.55
N PHE A 233 10.70 -69.73 -18.28
CA PHE A 233 10.52 -69.65 -19.73
C PHE A 233 11.44 -70.64 -20.47
N PHE A 234 12.66 -70.88 -19.98
CA PHE A 234 13.58 -71.84 -20.62
C PHE A 234 13.18 -73.32 -20.42
N ALA A 235 12.39 -73.65 -19.39
CA ALA A 235 11.85 -75.00 -19.20
C ALA A 235 10.69 -75.33 -20.15
N ALA A 236 10.11 -74.34 -20.84
CA ALA A 236 8.92 -74.50 -21.68
C ALA A 236 9.20 -74.46 -23.20
N GLY A 237 10.45 -74.26 -23.64
CA GLY A 237 10.80 -74.00 -25.03
C GLY A 237 11.92 -74.87 -25.58
N GLY A 238 11.70 -76.19 -25.67
CA GLY A 238 12.69 -77.13 -26.21
C GLY A 238 12.07 -78.41 -26.77
N GLY A 239 11.07 -78.29 -27.66
CA GLY A 239 10.49 -79.43 -28.36
C GLY A 239 11.31 -79.86 -29.58
N LYS A 240 11.67 -81.14 -29.66
CA LYS A 240 11.90 -81.89 -30.93
C LYS A 240 11.33 -83.31 -30.82
N ASN A 241 10.24 -83.54 -31.56
CA ASN A 241 9.70 -84.83 -32.04
C ASN A 241 10.61 -85.39 -33.18
N PRO A 242 10.42 -86.57 -33.83
CA PRO A 242 9.65 -87.82 -33.52
C PRO A 242 10.41 -89.15 -33.89
N ARG A 243 9.84 -90.34 -33.56
CA ARG A 243 9.62 -91.58 -34.39
C ARG A 243 9.86 -92.96 -33.72
N LEU A 244 8.89 -93.85 -34.01
CA LEU A 244 8.93 -95.32 -34.23
C LEU A 244 9.06 -96.26 -33.02
N ALA A 245 7.92 -96.74 -32.52
CA ALA A 245 7.37 -98.09 -32.78
C ALA A 245 5.88 -98.10 -32.43
#